data_AF-A0A9D6LYI1-F1
#
_entry.id   AF-A0A9D6LYI1-F1
#
_cell.length_a   1.000
_cell.length_b   1.000
_cell.length_c   1.000
_cell.angle_alpha   90.00
_cell.angle_beta   90.00
_cell.angle_gamma   90.00
#
_symmetry.space_group_name_H-M   'P 1'
#
loop_
_entity.id
_entity.type
_entity.pdbx_description
1 polymer ?
#
loop_
_entity_poly.entity_id
_entity_poly.type
_entity_poly.pdbx_seq_one_letter_code
_entity_poly.pdbx_strand_id
1 'polypeptide(L)'
;MSRVSFEHFGGKERRMMWGRKDEEYAADFHLVSQRVLDAFHYRIFSCHFLLGADWKLCCRRLRMDRGCFFHAVYRVQETLGRVFYELEPYALYPPRDYFCTRIVAPPRAATLVSRPGPPSCTQPVWR
;
A
#
# COMPACT_ATOMS: atom_id res chain seq x y z
N MET A 1 -19.52 7.61 2.28
CA MET A 1 -19.86 8.66 1.29
C MET A 1 -19.06 8.36 0.05
N SER A 2 -19.70 8.06 -1.09
CA SER A 2 -19.00 7.69 -2.32
C SER A 2 -18.54 8.94 -3.06
N ARG A 3 -17.23 9.12 -3.26
CA ARG A 3 -16.68 10.26 -3.99
C ARG A 3 -16.39 9.87 -5.42
N VAL A 4 -17.16 10.44 -6.34
CA VAL A 4 -16.94 10.22 -7.78
C VAL A 4 -15.92 11.24 -8.28
N SER A 5 -14.81 10.75 -8.82
CA SER A 5 -13.75 11.59 -9.40
C SER A 5 -13.78 11.51 -10.92
N PHE A 6 -13.62 12.67 -11.57
CA PHE A 6 -13.48 12.76 -13.02
C PHE A 6 -12.01 12.74 -13.40
N GLU A 7 -11.62 11.76 -14.22
CA GLU A 7 -10.22 11.55 -14.56
C GLU A 7 -9.98 11.65 -16.06
N HIS A 8 -8.87 12.32 -16.39
CA HIS A 8 -8.42 12.50 -17.76
C HIS A 8 -7.27 11.53 -18.03
N PHE A 9 -7.48 10.58 -18.93
CA PHE A 9 -6.41 9.67 -19.33
C PHE A 9 -5.57 10.31 -20.44
N GLY A 10 -4.25 10.27 -20.25
CA GLY A 10 -3.28 10.71 -21.26
C GLY A 10 -3.19 9.70 -22.40
N GLY A 11 -3.39 10.15 -23.63
CA GLY A 11 -3.37 9.32 -24.84
C GLY A 11 -3.70 10.12 -26.09
N LYS A 12 -3.57 9.51 -27.27
CA LYS A 12 -3.93 10.15 -28.57
C LYS A 12 -5.41 10.52 -28.61
N GLU A 13 -6.26 9.71 -27.99
CA GLU A 13 -7.63 10.06 -27.65
C GLU A 13 -7.70 10.43 -26.17
N ARG A 14 -8.08 11.67 -25.88
CA ARG A 14 -8.31 12.17 -24.51
C ARG A 14 -9.59 11.56 -23.95
N ARG A 15 -9.53 10.28 -23.59
CA ARG A 15 -10.68 9.57 -23.02
C ARG A 15 -10.85 10.01 -21.57
N MET A 16 -12.03 10.52 -21.27
CA MET A 16 -12.42 10.89 -19.92
C MET A 16 -13.22 9.73 -19.31
N MET A 17 -12.96 9.39 -18.06
CA MET A 17 -13.70 8.35 -17.35
C MET A 17 -14.12 8.85 -15.97
N TRP A 18 -15.34 8.51 -15.60
CA TRP A 18 -15.84 8.67 -14.24
C TRP A 18 -15.43 7.43 -13.45
N GLY A 19 -14.69 7.64 -12.37
CA GLY A 19 -14.19 6.57 -11.50
C GLY A 19 -14.52 6.84 -10.04
N ARG A 20 -14.35 5.79 -9.23
CA ARG A 20 -14.56 5.81 -7.78
C ARG A 20 -13.30 5.28 -7.11
N LYS A 21 -12.22 6.06 -7.19
CA LYS A 21 -10.88 5.63 -6.77
C LYS A 21 -10.82 5.20 -5.30
N ASP A 22 -11.58 5.85 -4.43
CA ASP A 22 -11.58 5.52 -3.01
C ASP A 22 -12.16 4.09 -2.80
N GLU A 23 -13.21 3.75 -3.54
CA GLU A 23 -13.81 2.40 -3.56
C GLU A 23 -12.97 1.38 -4.32
N GLU A 24 -12.35 1.76 -5.44
CA GLU A 24 -11.43 0.91 -6.20
C GLU A 24 -10.22 0.52 -5.33
N TYR A 25 -9.63 1.50 -4.64
CA TYR A 25 -8.53 1.27 -3.70
C TYR A 25 -8.93 0.31 -2.57
N ALA A 26 -10.11 0.52 -1.98
CA ALA A 26 -10.61 -0.36 -0.92
C ALA A 26 -10.86 -1.79 -1.43
N ALA A 27 -11.39 -1.93 -2.65
CA ALA A 27 -11.62 -3.23 -3.28
C ALA A 27 -10.31 -3.97 -3.54
N ASP A 28 -9.29 -3.29 -4.09
CA ASP A 28 -7.99 -3.87 -4.37
C ASP A 28 -7.26 -4.26 -3.07
N PHE A 29 -7.29 -3.38 -2.07
CA PHE A 29 -6.73 -3.64 -0.75
C PHE A 29 -7.34 -4.90 -0.12
N HIS A 30 -8.66 -5.03 -0.21
CA HIS A 30 -9.38 -6.19 0.31
C HIS A 30 -9.06 -7.47 -0.49
N LEU A 31 -9.07 -7.39 -1.82
CA LEU A 31 -8.83 -8.52 -2.72
C LEU A 31 -7.41 -9.09 -2.58
N VAL A 32 -6.41 -8.21 -2.52
CA VAL A 32 -5.02 -8.62 -2.30
C VAL A 32 -4.87 -9.27 -0.93
N SER A 33 -5.48 -8.67 0.10
CA SER A 33 -5.44 -9.22 1.46
C SER A 33 -6.05 -10.63 1.54
N GLN A 34 -7.13 -10.89 0.80
CA GLN A 34 -7.73 -12.23 0.71
C GLN A 34 -6.82 -13.26 0.03
N ARG A 35 -6.02 -12.86 -0.97
CA ARG A 35 -5.16 -13.77 -1.74
C ARG A 35 -3.87 -14.13 -0.99
N VAL A 36 -3.37 -13.19 -0.20
CA VAL A 36 -2.06 -13.33 0.45
C VAL A 36 -2.17 -13.93 1.85
N LEU A 37 -3.21 -13.55 2.61
CA LEU A 37 -3.34 -13.98 3.99
C LEU A 37 -3.91 -15.39 4.10
N ASP A 38 -3.37 -16.15 5.05
CA ASP A 38 -3.99 -17.39 5.50
C ASP A 38 -5.37 -17.13 6.13
N ALA A 39 -6.25 -18.13 6.11
CA ALA A 39 -7.64 -18.01 6.55
C ALA A 39 -7.77 -17.49 8.00
N PHE A 40 -6.83 -17.87 8.88
CA PHE A 40 -6.81 -17.39 10.26
C PHE A 40 -6.44 -15.90 10.34
N HIS A 41 -5.34 -15.51 9.68
CA HIS A 41 -4.88 -14.13 9.63
C HIS A 41 -5.90 -13.21 8.95
N TYR A 42 -6.58 -13.70 7.91
CA TYR A 42 -7.65 -12.98 7.23
C TYR A 42 -8.85 -12.72 8.14
N ARG A 43 -9.23 -13.67 9.01
CA ARG A 43 -10.31 -13.44 10.00
C ARG A 43 -9.96 -12.35 11.01
N ILE A 44 -8.71 -12.33 11.49
CA ILE A 44 -8.20 -11.27 12.37
C ILE A 44 -8.24 -9.93 11.64
N PHE A 45 -7.72 -9.91 10.41
CA PHE A 45 -7.68 -8.72 9.57
C PHE A 45 -9.09 -8.16 9.32
N SER A 46 -10.05 -9.03 8.98
CA SER A 46 -11.44 -8.63 8.74
C SER A 46 -12.12 -8.07 9.99
N CYS A 47 -11.91 -8.69 11.15
CA CYS A 47 -12.49 -8.18 12.41
C CYS A 47 -11.89 -6.82 12.80
N HIS A 48 -10.57 -6.66 12.69
CA HIS A 48 -9.92 -5.45 13.18
C HIS A 48 -9.94 -4.30 12.18
N PHE A 49 -9.54 -4.53 10.92
CA PHE A 49 -9.36 -3.46 9.94
C PHE A 49 -10.63 -3.17 9.13
N LEU A 50 -11.38 -4.20 8.70
CA LEU A 50 -12.60 -3.98 7.89
C LEU A 50 -13.79 -3.58 8.74
N LEU A 51 -14.01 -4.27 9.86
CA LEU A 51 -15.13 -3.99 10.76
C LEU A 51 -14.81 -2.92 11.82
N GLY A 52 -13.54 -2.55 11.99
CA GLY A 52 -13.12 -1.58 13.00
C GLY A 52 -13.35 -2.05 14.44
N ALA A 53 -13.42 -3.38 14.68
CA ALA A 53 -13.72 -3.89 16.00
C ALA A 53 -12.55 -3.66 16.98
N ASP A 54 -12.91 -3.30 18.22
CA ASP A 54 -11.96 -3.25 19.32
C ASP A 54 -11.27 -4.60 19.53
N TRP A 55 -9.99 -4.55 19.90
CA TRP A 55 -9.19 -5.75 20.19
C TRP A 55 -9.85 -6.65 21.25
N LYS A 56 -10.58 -6.08 22.22
CA LYS A 56 -11.34 -6.84 23.23
C LYS A 56 -12.47 -7.67 22.60
N LEU A 57 -13.13 -7.14 21.59
CA LEU A 57 -14.19 -7.86 20.87
C LEU A 57 -13.58 -8.95 19.99
N CYS A 58 -12.46 -8.66 19.33
CA CYS A 58 -11.70 -9.63 18.55
C CYS A 58 -11.25 -10.81 19.41
N CYS A 59 -10.65 -10.56 20.58
CA CYS A 59 -10.24 -11.60 21.53
C CYS A 59 -11.41 -12.48 21.97
N ARG A 60 -12.58 -11.89 22.26
CA ARG A 60 -13.80 -12.65 22.62
C ARG A 60 -14.32 -13.50 21.45
N ARG A 61 -14.34 -12.95 20.23
CA ARG A 61 -14.87 -13.63 19.04
C ARG A 61 -13.96 -14.76 18.55
N LEU A 62 -12.65 -14.54 18.58
CA LEU A 62 -11.64 -15.48 18.08
C LEU A 62 -11.07 -16.40 19.18
N ARG A 63 -11.47 -16.20 20.44
CA ARG A 63 -10.97 -16.92 21.63
C ARG A 63 -9.44 -16.89 21.73
N MET A 64 -8.86 -15.70 21.57
CA MET A 64 -7.41 -15.47 21.62
C MET A 64 -7.03 -14.62 22.82
N ASP A 65 -5.82 -14.84 23.33
CA ASP A 65 -5.23 -13.95 24.32
C ASP A 65 -4.75 -12.63 23.70
N ARG A 66 -4.65 -11.58 24.54
CA ARG A 66 -4.22 -10.24 24.14
C ARG A 66 -2.85 -10.27 23.47
N GLY A 67 -1.88 -11.00 24.04
CA GLY A 67 -0.52 -11.07 23.50
C GLY A 67 -0.50 -11.69 22.09
N CYS A 68 -1.14 -12.84 21.94
CA CYS A 68 -1.25 -13.52 20.65
C CYS A 68 -1.96 -12.68 19.58
N PHE A 69 -2.97 -11.89 19.96
CA PHE A 69 -3.66 -11.00 19.03
C PHE A 69 -2.72 -9.94 18.45
N PHE A 70 -1.97 -9.22 19.28
CA PHE A 70 -1.04 -8.20 18.78
C PHE A 70 0.08 -8.80 17.93
N HIS A 71 0.62 -9.96 18.32
CA HIS A 71 1.59 -10.67 17.49
C HIS A 71 1.03 -11.05 16.12
N ALA A 72 -0.20 -11.54 16.06
CA ALA A 72 -0.85 -11.85 14.80
C ALA A 72 -1.10 -10.60 13.95
N VAL A 73 -1.50 -9.48 14.57
CA VAL A 73 -1.66 -8.19 13.86
C VAL A 73 -0.34 -7.70 13.27
N TYR A 74 0.76 -7.78 14.01
CA TYR A 74 2.08 -7.39 13.47
C TYR A 74 2.50 -8.27 12.29
N ARG A 75 2.23 -9.58 12.35
CA ARG A 75 2.50 -10.49 11.21
C ARG A 75 1.67 -10.17 9.99
N VAL A 76 0.39 -9.83 10.18
CA VAL A 76 -0.48 -9.37 9.11
C VAL A 76 0.06 -8.08 8.49
N GLN A 77 0.41 -7.09 9.30
CA GLN A 77 0.95 -5.81 8.81
C GLN A 77 2.27 -5.96 8.07
N GLU A 78 3.19 -6.78 8.58
CA GLU A 78 4.48 -7.08 7.95
C GLU A 78 4.28 -7.72 6.57
N THR A 79 3.43 -8.74 6.49
CA THR A 79 3.17 -9.47 5.24
C THR A 79 2.48 -8.58 4.21
N LEU A 80 1.42 -7.89 4.62
CA LEU A 80 0.66 -7.01 3.72
C LEU A 80 1.49 -5.81 3.28
N GLY A 81 2.24 -5.19 4.19
CA GLY A 81 3.07 -4.03 3.88
C GLY A 81 4.12 -4.35 2.80
N ARG A 82 4.73 -5.54 2.89
CA ARG A 82 5.67 -6.02 1.87
C ARG A 82 4.98 -6.24 0.52
N VAL A 83 3.85 -6.95 0.52
CA VAL A 83 3.11 -7.23 -0.72
C VAL A 83 2.61 -5.96 -1.39
N PHE A 84 2.05 -5.01 -0.64
CA PHE A 84 1.56 -3.76 -1.22
C PHE A 84 2.64 -2.91 -1.88
N TYR A 85 3.88 -3.06 -1.45
CA TYR A 85 5.04 -2.42 -2.05
C TYR A 85 5.57 -3.19 -3.28
N GLU A 86 5.56 -4.52 -3.24
CA GLU A 86 6.08 -5.38 -4.31
C GLU A 86 5.08 -5.62 -5.48
N LEU A 87 3.83 -5.17 -5.35
CA LEU A 87 2.82 -5.33 -6.40
C LEU A 87 3.18 -4.57 -7.68
N GLU A 88 3.29 -5.32 -8.78
CA GLU A 88 3.40 -4.81 -10.14
C GLU A 88 2.19 -5.27 -10.97
N PRO A 89 1.64 -4.45 -11.89
CA PRO A 89 2.13 -3.14 -12.35
C PRO A 89 1.62 -1.94 -11.51
N TYR A 90 0.67 -2.14 -10.61
CA TYR A 90 0.07 -1.08 -9.79
C TYR A 90 0.32 -1.33 -8.30
N ALA A 91 1.33 -0.65 -7.75
CA ALA A 91 1.63 -0.71 -6.33
C ALA A 91 0.54 0.02 -5.52
N LEU A 92 0.07 -0.61 -4.44
CA LEU A 92 -0.92 -0.01 -3.52
C LEU A 92 -0.26 0.98 -2.55
N TYR A 93 1.01 0.78 -2.25
CA TYR A 93 1.81 1.66 -1.43
C TYR A 93 3.07 2.10 -2.19
N PRO A 94 3.40 3.39 -2.21
CA PRO A 94 2.74 4.50 -1.51
C PRO A 94 1.45 4.98 -2.20
N PRO A 95 0.44 5.49 -1.46
CA PRO A 95 -0.87 5.83 -2.03
C PRO A 95 -0.82 6.83 -3.18
N ARG A 96 0.17 7.73 -3.16
CA ARG A 96 0.36 8.71 -4.24
C ARG A 96 0.48 8.04 -5.61
N ASP A 97 1.10 6.85 -5.69
CA ASP A 97 1.39 6.18 -6.96
C ASP A 97 0.11 5.49 -7.50
N TYR A 98 -0.77 5.01 -6.61
CA TYR A 98 -2.08 4.46 -6.96
C TYR A 98 -3.09 5.56 -7.38
N PHE A 99 -3.16 6.66 -6.62
CA PHE A 99 -4.12 7.74 -6.90
C PHE A 99 -3.66 8.66 -8.04
N CYS A 100 -2.42 8.58 -8.52
CA CYS A 100 -1.94 9.40 -9.61
C CYS A 100 -2.42 8.85 -10.96
N THR A 101 -3.36 9.53 -11.59
CA THR A 101 -3.83 9.25 -12.96
C THR A 101 -2.86 9.68 -14.05
N ARG A 102 -1.68 10.17 -13.68
CA ARG A 102 -0.57 10.26 -14.64
C ARG A 102 -0.03 8.85 -14.80
N ILE A 103 -0.54 8.15 -15.81
CA ILE A 103 0.30 7.23 -16.56
C ILE A 103 1.41 8.11 -17.13
N VAL A 104 2.48 8.29 -16.36
CA VAL A 104 3.75 8.73 -16.90
C VAL A 104 4.03 7.67 -17.95
N ALA A 105 3.98 8.05 -19.22
CA ALA A 105 4.48 7.21 -20.30
C ALA A 105 5.78 6.58 -19.78
N PRO A 106 5.98 5.25 -19.96
CA PRO A 106 7.10 4.55 -19.34
C PRO A 106 8.33 5.43 -19.47
N PRO A 107 9.02 5.79 -18.37
CA PRO A 107 10.17 6.68 -18.47
C PRO A 107 11.06 6.08 -19.55
N ARG A 108 11.29 6.80 -20.65
CA ARG A 108 12.29 6.39 -21.65
C ARG A 108 13.52 6.05 -20.82
N ALA A 109 13.86 4.75 -20.77
CA ALA A 109 14.79 4.10 -19.86
C ALA A 109 15.36 5.08 -18.83
N ALA A 110 14.82 5.07 -17.60
CA ALA A 110 15.32 5.86 -16.48
C ALA A 110 16.85 5.83 -16.50
N THR A 111 17.44 6.91 -16.99
CA THR A 111 18.86 7.13 -16.86
C THR A 111 19.02 7.26 -15.37
N LEU A 112 19.64 6.27 -14.74
CA LEU A 112 20.09 6.34 -13.36
C LEU A 112 20.82 7.68 -13.23
N VAL A 113 20.13 8.68 -12.68
CA VAL A 113 20.78 9.90 -12.22
C VAL A 113 21.64 9.40 -11.08
N SER A 114 22.91 9.19 -11.38
CA SER A 114 23.96 9.00 -10.40
C SER A 114 23.82 10.14 -9.40
N ARG A 115 23.41 9.81 -8.17
CA ARG A 115 23.48 10.74 -7.05
C ARG A 115 24.96 11.18 -6.99
N PRO A 116 25.28 12.48 -7.09
CA PRO A 116 26.65 12.90 -6.83
C PRO A 116 27.00 12.45 -5.41
N GLY A 117 28.08 11.67 -5.31
CA GLY A 117 28.59 11.19 -4.03
C GLY A 117 28.88 12.37 -3.09
N PRO A 118 28.83 12.16 -1.77
CA PRO A 118 29.13 13.23 -0.82
C PRO A 118 30.54 13.79 -1.08
N PRO A 119 30.76 15.11 -0.96
CA PRO A 119 32.09 15.68 -1.11
C PRO A 119 33.02 15.04 -0.07
N SER A 120 34.16 14.55 -0.53
CA SER A 120 35.21 14.00 0.31
C SER A 120 35.64 15.05 1.34
N CYS A 121 35.42 14.73 2.61
CA CYS A 121 35.90 15.51 3.74
C CYS A 121 37.44 15.46 3.71
N THR A 122 38.05 16.52 3.22
CA THR A 122 39.51 16.74 3.30
C THR A 122 39.82 16.96 4.78
N GLN A 123 40.52 16.01 5.40
CA GLN A 123 41.02 16.18 6.76
C GLN A 123 42.04 17.33 6.79
N PRO A 124 41.96 18.27 7.75
CA PRO A 124 43.04 19.21 7.97
C PRO A 124 44.25 18.48 8.59
N VAL A 125 45.40 18.65 7.96
CA VAL A 125 46.71 18.24 8.47
C VAL A 125 47.07 19.22 9.60
N TRP A 126 47.04 18.73 10.84
CA TRP A 126 47.56 19.48 11.99
C TRP A 126 49.08 19.36 12.00
N ARG A 127 49.77 20.50 11.87
CA ARG A 127 51.23 20.63 12.10
C ARG A 127 51.54 20.66 13.58
#